data_AF-A0A7X4GP61-F1
#
_entry.id   AF-A0A7X4GP61-F1
#
_cell.length_a   1.000
_cell.length_b   1.000
_cell.length_c   1.000
_cell.angle_alpha   90.00
_cell.angle_beta   90.00
_cell.angle_gamma   90.00
#
_symmetry.space_group_name_H-M   'P 1'
#
loop_
_entity.id
_entity.type
_entity.pdbx_description
1 polymer ?
#
loop_
_entity_poly.entity_id
_entity_poly.type
_entity_poly.pdbx_seq_one_letter_code
_entity_poly.pdbx_strand_id
1 'polypeptide(L)'
;MKKVLASKQFSKAHRCTALLAYLVRRAVGNDDPTPPPEHEIGVAVFGRDRVTYYTGDDPIVRVQAGRLRLRLAAYYAEEGCNDALRISIPTGSYQPKVEYAPASAQQIPALSQAPPLLMLRQLACLNPDPALTAYVLGLNDELGYRLYRAVGPIRRVDTDIPLAALGSVANATLLEGTVRQDAARVRVSLLLRRVSDGAVLWYEQFDDAGSINIAAQEGMAERCMLALRAYLPE
;
A
#
# COMPACT_ATOMS: atom_id res chain seq x y z
N MET A 1 -6.18 19.82 -13.43
CA MET A 1 -6.08 21.22 -12.94
C MET A 1 -7.43 21.87 -12.65
N LYS A 2 -8.39 21.95 -13.60
CA LYS A 2 -9.67 22.64 -13.39
C LYS A 2 -10.44 22.17 -12.14
N LYS A 3 -10.46 20.86 -11.86
CA LYS A 3 -11.09 20.27 -10.66
C LYS A 3 -10.47 20.79 -9.35
N VAL A 4 -9.14 20.67 -9.20
CA VAL A 4 -8.40 21.13 -8.01
C VAL A 4 -8.67 22.60 -7.72
N LEU A 5 -8.62 23.47 -8.74
CA LEU A 5 -8.82 24.91 -8.56
C LEU A 5 -10.27 25.30 -8.22
N ALA A 6 -11.25 24.48 -8.62
CA ALA A 6 -12.67 24.70 -8.33
C ALA A 6 -13.12 24.14 -6.96
N SER A 7 -12.26 23.37 -6.29
CA SER A 7 -12.57 22.71 -5.01
C SER A 7 -12.81 23.68 -3.86
N LYS A 8 -13.44 23.22 -2.78
CA LYS A 8 -13.62 24.02 -1.55
C LYS A 8 -12.27 24.46 -0.98
N GLN A 9 -11.25 23.61 -1.10
CA GLN A 9 -9.90 23.90 -0.63
C GLN A 9 -9.18 24.99 -1.44
N PHE A 10 -9.61 25.32 -2.66
CA PHE A 10 -8.92 26.31 -3.52
C PHE A 10 -9.79 27.49 -3.98
N SER A 11 -11.12 27.34 -3.99
CA SER A 11 -12.06 28.35 -4.51
C SER A 11 -11.93 29.72 -3.83
N LYS A 12 -11.59 29.76 -2.53
CA LYS A 12 -11.35 31.01 -1.77
C LYS A 12 -9.87 31.35 -1.58
N ALA A 13 -8.95 30.51 -2.05
CA ALA A 13 -7.52 30.59 -1.78
C ALA A 13 -6.73 31.21 -2.94
N HIS A 14 -7.09 32.42 -3.36
CA HIS A 14 -6.58 33.10 -4.56
C HIS A 14 -5.05 33.02 -4.74
N ARG A 15 -4.26 33.28 -3.68
CA ARG A 15 -2.79 33.23 -3.74
C ARG A 15 -2.25 31.82 -3.97
N CYS A 16 -2.82 30.78 -3.34
CA CYS A 16 -2.43 29.39 -3.56
C CYS A 16 -2.85 28.90 -4.95
N THR A 17 -4.02 29.33 -5.42
CA THR A 17 -4.53 29.05 -6.77
C THR A 17 -3.62 29.65 -7.84
N ALA A 18 -3.23 30.92 -7.69
CA ALA A 18 -2.30 31.59 -8.61
C ALA A 18 -0.93 30.89 -8.65
N LEU A 19 -0.39 30.54 -7.47
CA LEU A 19 0.87 29.83 -7.36
C LEU A 19 0.82 28.45 -8.03
N LEU A 20 -0.20 27.64 -7.73
CA LEU A 20 -0.35 26.32 -8.33
C LEU A 20 -0.51 26.39 -9.85
N ALA A 21 -1.33 27.32 -10.35
CA ALA A 21 -1.55 27.51 -11.78
C ALA A 21 -0.27 27.95 -12.50
N TYR A 22 0.55 28.81 -11.89
CA TYR A 22 1.85 29.21 -12.43
C TYR A 22 2.82 28.02 -12.51
N LEU A 23 2.99 27.29 -11.39
CA LEU A 23 3.92 26.16 -11.33
C LEU A 23 3.58 25.07 -12.32
N VAL A 24 2.30 24.67 -12.41
CA VAL A 24 1.88 23.62 -13.34
C VAL A 24 1.99 24.08 -14.79
N ARG A 25 1.63 25.33 -15.11
CA ARG A 25 1.77 25.86 -16.47
C ARG A 25 3.22 25.84 -16.93
N ARG A 26 4.15 26.22 -16.05
CA ARG A 26 5.58 26.18 -16.33
C ARG A 26 6.09 24.76 -16.54
N ALA A 27 5.62 23.81 -15.73
CA ALA A 27 6.01 22.41 -15.85
C ALA A 27 5.47 21.70 -17.11
N VAL A 28 4.33 22.13 -17.66
CA VAL A 28 3.76 21.57 -18.89
C VAL A 28 4.29 22.26 -20.15
N GLY A 29 4.73 23.51 -20.05
CA GLY A 29 5.17 24.31 -21.19
C GLY A 29 6.67 24.27 -21.50
N ASN A 30 7.49 23.67 -20.64
CA ASN A 30 8.94 23.58 -20.82
C ASN A 30 9.38 22.11 -20.78
N ASP A 31 10.21 21.71 -21.74
CA ASP A 31 10.89 20.39 -21.74
C ASP A 31 12.00 20.31 -20.67
N ASP A 32 12.31 21.43 -20.00
CA ASP A 32 13.28 21.52 -18.91
C ASP A 32 12.61 21.30 -17.54
N PRO A 33 12.98 20.24 -16.79
CA PRO A 33 12.42 19.93 -15.48
C PRO A 33 12.97 20.81 -14.33
N THR A 34 13.73 21.86 -14.63
CA THR A 34 14.37 22.71 -13.62
C THR A 34 13.35 23.53 -12.82
N PRO A 35 13.39 23.50 -11.47
CA PRO A 35 12.47 24.27 -10.63
C PRO A 35 12.61 25.78 -10.86
N PRO A 36 11.51 26.54 -10.87
CA PRO A 36 11.58 28.00 -10.92
C PRO A 36 12.29 28.57 -9.68
N PRO A 37 13.19 29.55 -9.83
CA PRO A 37 13.80 30.23 -8.69
C PRO A 37 12.75 31.04 -7.90
N GLU A 38 12.92 31.11 -6.59
CA GLU A 38 11.96 31.77 -5.68
C GLU A 38 11.69 33.23 -6.04
N HIS A 39 12.75 33.97 -6.44
CA HIS A 39 12.66 35.37 -6.85
C HIS A 39 11.66 35.56 -7.99
N GLU A 40 11.75 34.69 -9.01
CA GLU A 40 10.90 34.77 -10.17
C GLU A 40 9.43 34.50 -9.84
N ILE A 41 9.16 33.55 -8.93
CA ILE A 41 7.81 33.27 -8.44
C ILE A 41 7.26 34.50 -7.71
N GLY A 42 8.07 35.15 -6.87
CA GLY A 42 7.68 36.37 -6.17
C GLY A 42 7.23 37.48 -7.10
N VAL A 43 7.98 37.70 -8.18
CA VAL A 43 7.64 38.70 -9.21
C VAL A 43 6.41 38.26 -10.01
N ALA A 44 6.44 37.06 -10.58
CA ALA A 44 5.44 36.60 -11.55
C ALA A 44 4.07 36.28 -10.94
N VAL A 45 4.03 35.82 -9.68
CA VAL A 45 2.79 35.38 -9.01
C VAL A 45 2.33 36.37 -7.95
N PHE A 46 3.26 36.93 -7.18
CA PHE A 46 2.92 37.79 -6.04
C PHE A 46 3.13 39.28 -6.32
N GLY A 47 3.49 39.65 -7.55
CA GLY A 47 3.61 41.05 -7.98
C GLY A 47 4.71 41.81 -7.24
N ARG A 48 5.74 41.10 -6.77
CA ARG A 48 6.89 41.75 -6.13
C ARG A 48 7.72 42.48 -7.18
N ASP A 49 8.29 43.61 -6.76
CA ASP A 49 9.14 44.40 -7.63
C ASP A 49 10.46 43.67 -7.90
N ARG A 50 10.86 43.60 -9.18
CA ARG A 50 12.01 42.78 -9.60
C ARG A 50 13.34 43.28 -9.01
N VAL A 51 13.46 44.59 -8.76
CA VAL A 51 14.71 45.23 -8.33
C VAL A 51 14.88 45.17 -6.82
N THR A 52 13.79 45.34 -6.08
CA THR A 52 13.80 45.47 -4.62
C THR A 52 13.41 44.19 -3.88
N TYR A 53 12.90 43.17 -4.58
CA TYR A 53 12.51 41.91 -3.94
C TYR A 53 13.71 41.01 -3.64
N TYR A 54 13.94 40.78 -2.35
CA TYR A 54 14.91 39.81 -1.86
C TYR A 54 14.19 38.68 -1.12
N THR A 55 14.47 37.44 -1.53
CA THR A 55 13.81 36.24 -0.99
C THR A 55 14.22 35.97 0.46
N GLY A 56 15.39 36.45 0.90
CA GLY A 56 15.81 36.38 2.30
C GLY A 56 14.85 37.13 3.24
N ASP A 57 14.46 38.33 2.86
CA ASP A 57 13.70 39.26 3.71
C ASP A 57 12.19 39.05 3.61
N ASP A 58 11.68 38.68 2.44
CA ASP A 58 10.25 38.43 2.23
C ASP A 58 9.96 36.95 1.88
N PRO A 59 9.49 36.16 2.87
CA PRO A 59 9.24 34.74 2.73
C PRO A 59 7.90 34.42 2.06
N ILE A 60 7.24 35.38 1.39
CA ILE A 60 5.90 35.20 0.81
C ILE A 60 5.79 33.91 -0.03
N VAL A 61 6.79 33.61 -0.86
CA VAL A 61 6.79 32.40 -1.69
C VAL A 61 6.88 31.15 -0.82
N ARG A 62 7.81 31.10 0.14
CA ARG A 62 7.96 29.97 1.08
C ARG A 62 6.69 29.72 1.88
N VAL A 63 6.08 30.78 2.42
CA VAL A 63 4.83 30.71 3.20
C VAL A 63 3.68 30.22 2.34
N GLN A 64 3.50 30.76 1.12
CA GLN A 64 2.43 30.31 0.23
C GLN A 64 2.66 28.91 -0.30
N ALA A 65 3.91 28.48 -0.51
CA ALA A 65 4.25 27.11 -0.87
C ALA A 65 3.90 26.13 0.26
N GLY A 66 4.19 26.48 1.52
CA GLY A 66 3.74 25.69 2.68
C GLY A 66 2.22 25.55 2.74
N ARG A 67 1.48 26.65 2.57
CA ARG A 67 0.01 26.64 2.52
C ARG A 67 -0.54 25.86 1.33
N LEU A 68 0.11 25.95 0.18
CA LEU A 68 -0.25 25.20 -1.02
C LEU A 68 -0.12 23.69 -0.78
N ARG A 69 0.99 23.23 -0.17
CA ARG A 69 1.18 21.82 0.17
C ARG A 69 0.08 21.31 1.10
N LEU A 70 -0.25 22.05 2.15
CA LEU A 70 -1.33 21.69 3.08
C LEU A 70 -2.70 21.60 2.39
N ARG A 71 -3.01 22.55 1.50
CA ARG A 71 -4.27 22.54 0.74
C ARG A 71 -4.35 21.41 -0.28
N LEU A 72 -3.24 21.07 -0.95
CA LEU A 72 -3.18 19.90 -1.82
C LEU A 72 -3.43 18.62 -1.01
N ALA A 73 -2.79 18.48 0.16
CA ALA A 73 -3.03 17.35 1.05
C ALA A 73 -4.50 17.26 1.48
N ALA A 74 -5.12 18.37 1.92
CA ALA A 74 -6.53 18.42 2.29
C ALA A 74 -7.47 18.10 1.11
N TYR A 75 -7.17 18.62 -0.09
CA TYR A 75 -7.94 18.33 -1.29
C TYR A 75 -7.94 16.83 -1.62
N TYR A 76 -6.76 16.20 -1.65
CA TYR A 76 -6.66 14.76 -1.96
C TYR A 76 -7.11 13.85 -0.81
N ALA A 77 -7.29 14.37 0.41
CA ALA A 77 -7.93 13.64 1.50
C ALA A 77 -9.48 13.64 1.40
N GLU A 78 -10.06 14.64 0.71
CA GLU A 78 -11.50 14.86 0.61
C GLU A 78 -11.98 14.81 -0.85
N GLU A 79 -12.24 15.96 -1.47
CA GLU A 79 -12.87 16.11 -2.79
C GLU A 79 -12.10 15.40 -3.91
N GLY A 80 -10.77 15.35 -3.80
CA GLY A 80 -9.85 14.76 -4.76
C GLY A 80 -9.40 13.35 -4.41
N CYS A 81 -9.98 12.69 -3.39
CA CYS A 81 -9.55 11.35 -2.97
C CYS A 81 -9.48 10.33 -4.11
N ASN A 82 -10.34 10.52 -5.12
CA ASN A 82 -10.50 9.65 -6.27
C ASN A 82 -9.99 10.26 -7.59
N ASP A 83 -9.33 11.41 -7.54
CA ASP A 83 -8.75 11.99 -8.75
C ASP A 83 -7.55 11.14 -9.22
N ALA A 84 -7.61 10.68 -10.47
CA ALA A 84 -6.60 9.81 -11.08
C ALA A 84 -5.21 10.47 -11.20
N LEU A 85 -5.12 11.79 -11.09
CA LEU A 85 -3.87 12.54 -11.13
C LEU A 85 -3.68 13.28 -9.81
N ARG A 86 -2.57 13.00 -9.14
CA ARG A 86 -2.14 13.69 -7.92
C ARG A 86 -1.02 14.66 -8.24
N ILE A 87 -1.21 15.89 -7.78
CA ILE A 87 -0.24 16.98 -7.90
C ILE A 87 0.38 17.20 -6.52
N SER A 88 1.70 17.09 -6.41
CA SER A 88 2.44 17.38 -5.18
C SER A 88 3.55 18.41 -5.44
N ILE A 89 3.88 19.21 -4.41
CA ILE A 89 5.01 20.15 -4.46
C ILE A 89 6.02 19.70 -3.38
N PRO A 90 7.15 19.08 -3.72
CA PRO A 90 8.14 18.62 -2.74
C PRO A 90 8.68 19.75 -1.86
N THR A 91 9.07 19.44 -0.63
CA THR A 91 9.76 20.41 0.24
C THR A 91 11.12 20.77 -0.37
N GLY A 92 11.52 22.04 -0.29
CA GLY A 92 12.79 22.53 -0.86
C GLY A 92 12.77 22.70 -2.38
N SER A 93 11.65 22.37 -3.05
CA SER A 93 11.48 22.58 -4.48
C SER A 93 10.18 23.32 -4.78
N TYR A 94 10.16 24.05 -5.89
CA TYR A 94 8.96 24.63 -6.48
C TYR A 94 8.50 23.86 -7.72
N GLN A 95 9.14 22.73 -8.05
CA GLN A 95 8.74 21.89 -9.17
C GLN A 95 7.52 21.04 -8.78
N PRO A 96 6.37 21.19 -9.47
CA PRO A 96 5.24 20.31 -9.25
C PRO A 96 5.55 18.93 -9.81
N LYS A 97 5.20 17.88 -9.06
CA LYS A 97 5.16 16.51 -9.55
C LYS A 97 3.71 16.14 -9.83
N VAL A 98 3.49 15.58 -11.02
CA VAL A 98 2.20 15.02 -11.40
C VAL A 98 2.39 13.53 -11.52
N GLU A 99 1.72 12.79 -10.66
CA GLU A 99 1.78 11.34 -10.61
C GLU A 99 0.36 10.81 -10.83
N TYR A 100 0.24 9.70 -11.58
CA TYR A 100 -1.01 8.97 -11.56
C TYR A 100 -1.20 8.42 -10.14
N ALA A 101 -2.33 8.75 -9.53
CA ALA A 101 -2.69 8.07 -8.29
C ALA A 101 -2.72 6.57 -8.62
N PRO A 102 -2.03 5.70 -7.85
CA PRO A 102 -2.34 4.28 -7.91
C PRO A 102 -3.84 4.21 -7.65
N ALA A 103 -4.61 3.65 -8.59
CA ALA A 103 -6.06 3.73 -8.61
C ALA A 103 -6.58 3.49 -7.19
N SER A 104 -6.95 4.58 -6.50
CA SER A 104 -7.65 4.47 -5.23
C SER A 104 -8.90 3.70 -5.58
N ALA A 105 -9.14 2.62 -4.87
CA ALA A 105 -10.30 1.77 -5.00
C ALA A 105 -11.59 2.59 -4.73
N GLN A 106 -11.99 3.41 -5.70
CA GLN A 106 -13.40 3.59 -5.97
C GLN A 106 -13.88 2.21 -6.38
N GLN A 107 -14.82 1.68 -5.61
CA GLN A 107 -15.58 0.49 -5.95
C GLN A 107 -16.16 0.68 -7.36
N ILE A 108 -15.46 0.13 -8.36
CA ILE A 108 -16.02 -0.23 -9.65
C ILE A 108 -16.56 -1.65 -9.46
N PRO A 109 -17.85 -1.91 -9.72
CA PRO A 109 -18.38 -3.27 -9.73
C PRO A 109 -17.56 -4.13 -10.69
N ALA A 110 -17.17 -5.31 -10.21
CA ALA A 110 -16.35 -6.33 -10.85
C ALA A 110 -16.35 -6.32 -12.40
N LEU A 111 -15.15 -6.18 -12.99
CA LEU A 111 -14.77 -6.77 -14.30
C LEU A 111 -13.24 -6.68 -14.48
N SER A 112 -12.52 -7.29 -13.54
CA SER A 112 -11.18 -7.82 -13.82
C SER A 112 -11.15 -9.22 -13.20
N GLN A 113 -11.77 -10.18 -13.89
CA GLN A 113 -11.71 -11.58 -13.51
C GLN A 113 -10.35 -12.17 -13.92
N ALA A 114 -9.26 -11.59 -13.40
CA ALA A 114 -8.15 -12.45 -13.05
C ALA A 114 -8.67 -13.28 -11.86
N PRO A 115 -8.63 -14.62 -11.93
CA PRO A 115 -9.06 -15.43 -10.80
C PRO A 115 -8.29 -14.99 -9.55
N PRO A 116 -8.95 -14.85 -8.39
CA PRO A 116 -8.29 -14.49 -7.15
C PRO A 116 -7.13 -15.45 -6.89
N LEU A 117 -5.90 -14.92 -6.92
CA LEU A 117 -4.70 -15.73 -6.76
C LEU A 117 -4.42 -15.91 -5.27
N LEU A 118 -4.60 -17.13 -4.77
CA LEU A 118 -4.12 -17.51 -3.45
C LEU A 118 -2.65 -17.90 -3.51
N MET A 119 -1.84 -17.18 -2.75
CA MET A 119 -0.44 -17.49 -2.51
C MET A 119 -0.29 -18.16 -1.15
N LEU A 120 0.58 -19.16 -1.07
CA LEU A 120 0.92 -19.86 0.17
C LEU A 120 2.40 -19.67 0.46
N ARG A 121 2.73 -19.02 1.57
CA ARG A 121 4.08 -18.99 2.14
C ARG A 121 4.24 -20.17 3.10
N GLN A 122 5.42 -20.79 3.07
CA GLN A 122 5.72 -21.83 4.05
C GLN A 122 5.65 -21.28 5.47
N LEU A 123 5.02 -22.04 6.37
CA LEU A 123 4.93 -21.69 7.78
C LEU A 123 6.32 -21.67 8.40
N ALA A 124 6.64 -20.60 9.13
CA ALA A 124 7.93 -20.45 9.80
C ALA A 124 7.93 -21.16 11.16
N CYS A 125 8.96 -21.95 11.44
CA CYS A 125 9.18 -22.58 12.74
C CYS A 125 9.93 -21.61 13.68
N LEU A 126 9.32 -21.19 14.79
CA LEU A 126 9.90 -20.16 15.66
C LEU A 126 10.89 -20.70 16.70
N ASN A 127 10.81 -21.98 17.03
CA ASN A 127 11.73 -22.66 17.94
C ASN A 127 12.17 -24.00 17.35
N PRO A 128 12.99 -23.97 16.27
CA PRO A 128 13.30 -25.16 15.51
C PRO A 128 14.12 -26.16 16.33
N ASP A 129 13.57 -27.37 16.44
CA ASP A 129 14.30 -28.61 16.70
C ASP A 129 14.00 -29.59 15.55
N PRO A 130 14.76 -30.70 15.40
CA PRO A 130 14.56 -31.62 14.28
C PRO A 130 13.14 -32.22 14.19
N ALA A 131 12.50 -32.50 15.33
CA ALA A 131 11.17 -33.11 15.38
C ALA A 131 10.08 -32.09 15.02
N LEU A 132 10.13 -30.89 15.59
CA LEU A 132 9.21 -29.81 15.24
C LEU A 132 9.40 -29.38 13.78
N THR A 133 10.63 -29.34 13.28
CA THR A 133 10.91 -28.99 11.88
C THR A 133 10.27 -30.00 10.93
N ALA A 134 10.41 -31.30 11.21
CA ALA A 134 9.74 -32.35 10.43
C ALA A 134 8.22 -32.21 10.47
N TYR A 135 7.66 -31.87 11.64
CA TYR A 135 6.23 -31.59 11.78
C TYR A 135 5.78 -30.39 10.93
N VAL A 136 6.52 -29.29 10.94
CA VAL A 136 6.20 -28.08 10.17
C VAL A 136 6.27 -28.34 8.67
N LEU A 137 7.23 -29.14 8.20
CA LEU A 137 7.29 -29.57 6.80
C LEU A 137 6.05 -30.38 6.40
N GLY A 138 5.67 -31.39 7.21
CA GLY A 138 4.46 -32.18 6.96
C GLY A 138 3.19 -31.34 6.99
N LEU A 139 3.07 -30.40 7.94
CA LEU A 139 1.94 -29.48 8.02
C LEU A 139 1.84 -28.55 6.80
N ASN A 140 2.98 -28.07 6.27
CA ASN A 140 3.01 -27.28 5.04
C ASN A 140 2.49 -28.08 3.83
N ASP A 141 2.83 -29.35 3.74
CA ASP A 141 2.34 -30.22 2.67
C ASP A 141 0.85 -30.54 2.82
N GLU A 142 0.37 -30.84 4.03
CA GLU A 142 -1.06 -31.04 4.32
C GLU A 142 -1.88 -29.79 3.96
N LEU A 143 -1.46 -28.61 4.41
CA LEU A 143 -2.14 -27.35 4.09
C LEU A 143 -2.11 -27.08 2.59
N GLY A 144 -0.95 -27.23 1.94
CA GLY A 144 -0.83 -27.02 0.49
C GLY A 144 -1.71 -27.97 -0.32
N TYR A 145 -1.78 -29.25 0.06
CA TYR A 145 -2.65 -30.24 -0.56
C TYR A 145 -4.13 -29.86 -0.41
N ARG A 146 -4.57 -29.55 0.82
CA ARG A 146 -5.98 -29.25 1.11
C ARG A 146 -6.43 -27.92 0.48
N LEU A 147 -5.56 -26.91 0.48
CA LEU A 147 -5.80 -25.65 -0.23
C LEU A 147 -5.98 -25.87 -1.72
N TYR A 148 -5.07 -26.59 -2.37
CA TYR A 148 -5.19 -26.91 -3.79
C TYR A 148 -6.49 -27.65 -4.11
N ARG A 149 -6.88 -28.60 -3.26
CA ARG A 149 -8.14 -29.34 -3.40
C ARG A 149 -9.37 -28.46 -3.21
N ALA A 150 -9.30 -27.42 -2.39
CA ALA A 150 -10.41 -26.54 -2.08
C ALA A 150 -10.61 -25.43 -3.13
N VAL A 151 -9.52 -24.79 -3.58
CA VAL A 151 -9.59 -23.58 -4.43
C VAL A 151 -8.93 -23.73 -5.81
N GLY A 152 -8.37 -24.91 -6.10
CA GLY A 152 -7.63 -25.14 -7.34
C GLY A 152 -6.23 -24.52 -7.30
N PRO A 153 -5.75 -23.91 -8.40
CA PRO A 153 -4.36 -23.43 -8.49
C PRO A 153 -3.97 -22.46 -7.38
N ILE A 154 -2.91 -22.80 -6.64
CA ILE A 154 -2.26 -21.92 -5.66
C ILE A 154 -0.82 -21.66 -6.06
N ARG A 155 -0.29 -20.49 -5.73
CA ARG A 155 1.14 -20.17 -5.94
C ARG A 155 1.89 -20.35 -4.62
N ARG A 156 2.83 -21.29 -4.57
CA ARG A 156 3.77 -21.38 -3.44
C ARG A 156 4.81 -20.26 -3.53
N VAL A 157 5.15 -19.69 -2.38
CA VAL A 157 6.09 -18.56 -2.23
C VAL A 157 7.10 -18.93 -1.16
N ASP A 158 8.39 -18.75 -1.47
CA ASP A 158 9.46 -19.00 -0.52
C ASP A 158 9.45 -17.96 0.61
N THR A 159 9.86 -18.39 1.80
CA THR A 159 9.73 -17.61 3.04
C THR A 159 10.54 -16.31 3.01
N ASP A 160 11.64 -16.29 2.27
CA ASP A 160 12.60 -15.19 2.14
C ASP A 160 12.16 -14.10 1.16
N ILE A 161 11.18 -14.37 0.29
CA ILE A 161 10.70 -13.40 -0.70
C ILE A 161 9.92 -12.28 0.01
N PRO A 162 10.35 -11.01 -0.02
CA PRO A 162 9.60 -9.93 0.62
C PRO A 162 8.22 -9.73 0.00
N LEU A 163 7.23 -9.30 0.80
CA LEU A 163 5.86 -9.03 0.30
C LEU A 163 5.87 -8.07 -0.90
N ALA A 164 6.70 -7.02 -0.85
CA ALA A 164 6.84 -6.05 -1.92
C ALA A 164 7.36 -6.66 -3.25
N ALA A 165 8.07 -7.79 -3.19
CA ALA A 165 8.58 -8.50 -4.36
C ALA A 165 7.55 -9.44 -5.01
N LEU A 166 6.39 -9.68 -4.37
CA LEU A 166 5.34 -10.53 -4.93
C LEU A 166 4.54 -9.88 -6.07
N GLY A 167 4.77 -8.58 -6.29
CA GLY A 167 4.13 -7.78 -7.34
C GLY A 167 2.72 -7.32 -6.98
N SER A 168 2.22 -6.34 -7.72
CA SER A 168 0.83 -5.87 -7.61
C SER A 168 -0.09 -6.76 -8.45
N VAL A 169 -0.40 -7.95 -7.93
CA VAL A 169 -1.44 -8.79 -8.52
C VAL A 169 -2.77 -8.36 -7.90
N ALA A 170 -3.69 -7.87 -8.74
CA ALA A 170 -5.03 -7.48 -8.30
C ALA A 170 -5.72 -8.66 -7.61
N ASN A 171 -6.33 -8.42 -6.45
CA ASN A 171 -7.03 -9.42 -5.63
C ASN A 171 -6.19 -10.62 -5.17
N ALA A 172 -4.86 -10.53 -5.19
CA ALA A 172 -4.02 -11.59 -4.63
C ALA A 172 -3.98 -11.54 -3.11
N THR A 173 -4.08 -12.73 -2.51
CA THR A 173 -3.94 -12.93 -1.06
C THR A 173 -2.77 -13.86 -0.78
N LEU A 174 -2.12 -13.65 0.36
CA LEU A 174 -1.02 -14.45 0.86
C LEU A 174 -1.44 -15.07 2.19
N LEU A 175 -1.51 -16.41 2.24
CA LEU A 175 -1.58 -17.15 3.48
C LEU A 175 -0.15 -17.36 3.99
N GLU A 176 0.11 -16.92 5.22
CA GLU A 176 1.39 -17.09 5.90
C GLU A 176 1.15 -17.40 7.38
N GLY A 177 2.18 -17.88 8.07
CA GLY A 177 2.00 -18.21 9.46
C GLY A 177 3.25 -18.73 10.14
N THR A 178 3.08 -19.04 11.42
CA THR A 178 4.16 -19.53 12.27
C THR A 178 3.72 -20.74 13.06
N VAL A 179 4.68 -21.61 13.38
CA VAL A 179 4.50 -22.75 14.26
C VAL A 179 5.51 -22.65 15.39
N ARG A 180 5.06 -22.89 16.61
CA ARG A 180 5.91 -23.00 17.79
C ARG A 180 5.40 -24.08 18.72
N GLN A 181 6.30 -24.63 19.53
CA GLN A 181 5.95 -25.65 20.50
C GLN A 181 6.53 -25.34 21.88
N ASP A 182 5.76 -25.58 22.93
CA ASP A 182 6.27 -25.73 24.29
C ASP A 182 6.04 -27.16 24.79
N ALA A 183 6.36 -27.44 26.05
CA ALA A 183 6.22 -28.79 26.61
C ALA A 183 4.78 -29.35 26.62
N ALA A 184 3.77 -28.48 26.54
CA ALA A 184 2.36 -28.84 26.68
C ALA A 184 1.56 -28.71 25.39
N ARG A 185 2.00 -27.88 24.43
CA ARG A 185 1.23 -27.61 23.22
C ARG A 185 2.05 -27.22 22.00
N VAL A 186 1.50 -27.54 20.83
CA VAL A 186 1.87 -26.94 19.55
C VAL A 186 0.89 -25.82 19.26
N ARG A 187 1.41 -24.65 18.89
CA ARG A 187 0.61 -23.52 18.43
C ARG A 187 0.94 -23.19 16.98
N VAL A 188 -0.10 -23.17 16.15
CA VAL A 188 -0.05 -22.66 14.78
C VAL A 188 -0.76 -21.32 14.74
N SER A 189 -0.13 -20.30 14.16
CA SER A 189 -0.76 -19.00 13.90
C SER A 189 -0.81 -18.79 12.40
N LEU A 190 -2.01 -18.60 11.83
CA LEU A 190 -2.18 -18.37 10.40
C LEU A 190 -2.80 -17.00 10.17
N LEU A 191 -2.27 -16.26 9.20
CA LEU A 191 -2.85 -15.00 8.76
C LEU A 191 -3.01 -15.00 7.25
N LEU A 192 -4.11 -14.41 6.80
CA LEU A 192 -4.36 -14.11 5.39
C LEU A 192 -4.16 -12.62 5.17
N ARG A 193 -3.31 -12.26 4.22
CA ARG A 193 -2.96 -10.86 3.91
C ARG A 193 -3.27 -10.53 2.46
N ARG A 194 -3.81 -9.34 2.20
CA ARG A 194 -3.89 -8.79 0.84
C ARG A 194 -2.51 -8.33 0.39
N VAL A 195 -2.05 -8.77 -0.78
CA VAL A 195 -0.70 -8.48 -1.27
C VAL A 195 -0.53 -7.00 -1.63
N SER A 196 -1.57 -6.36 -2.17
CA SER A 196 -1.49 -5.00 -2.72
C SER A 196 -1.17 -3.90 -1.69
N ASP A 197 -1.67 -4.03 -0.47
CA ASP A 197 -1.55 -3.02 0.59
C ASP A 197 -1.03 -3.60 1.92
N GLY A 198 -0.84 -4.92 1.98
CA GLY A 198 -0.41 -5.62 3.18
C GLY A 198 -1.46 -5.73 4.27
N ALA A 199 -2.73 -5.40 4.01
CA ALA A 199 -3.80 -5.49 4.98
C ALA A 199 -4.03 -6.95 5.42
N VAL A 200 -4.09 -7.18 6.73
CA VAL A 200 -4.44 -8.50 7.29
C VAL A 200 -5.96 -8.65 7.20
N LEU A 201 -6.41 -9.65 6.44
CA LEU A 201 -7.82 -9.94 6.19
C LEU A 201 -8.39 -10.92 7.22
N TRP A 202 -7.53 -11.82 7.72
CA TRP A 202 -7.88 -12.79 8.74
C TRP A 202 -6.62 -13.18 9.50
N TYR A 203 -6.76 -13.48 10.80
CA TYR A 203 -5.68 -13.94 11.65
C TYR A 203 -6.24 -14.79 12.79
N GLU A 204 -5.72 -16.02 12.94
CA GLU A 204 -6.20 -16.96 13.95
C GLU A 204 -5.07 -17.84 14.49
N GLN A 205 -5.28 -18.38 15.69
CA GLN A 205 -4.35 -19.28 16.37
C GLN A 205 -5.04 -20.59 16.72
N PHE A 206 -4.32 -21.68 16.51
CA PHE A 206 -4.77 -23.05 16.75
C PHE A 206 -3.79 -23.72 17.71
N ASP A 207 -4.31 -24.29 18.78
CA ASP A 207 -3.53 -25.05 19.77
C ASP A 207 -3.87 -26.55 19.66
N ASP A 208 -2.87 -27.40 19.86
CA ASP A 208 -3.02 -28.85 20.04
C ASP A 208 -2.13 -29.33 21.19
N ALA A 209 -2.44 -30.48 21.78
CA ALA A 209 -1.85 -31.02 23.02
C ALA A 209 -0.39 -31.48 22.92
N GLY A 210 0.39 -30.94 21.97
CA GLY A 210 1.83 -31.17 21.87
C GLY A 210 2.24 -32.37 21.02
N SER A 211 1.28 -33.17 20.53
CA SER A 211 1.59 -34.26 19.59
C SER A 211 2.04 -33.70 18.24
N ILE A 212 3.10 -34.29 17.69
CA ILE A 212 3.70 -33.89 16.40
C ILE A 212 3.78 -35.05 15.41
N ASN A 213 2.90 -36.04 15.55
CA ASN A 213 2.77 -37.16 14.60
C ASN A 213 1.95 -36.75 13.36
N ILE A 214 1.85 -37.65 12.37
CA ILE A 214 1.10 -37.42 11.12
C ILE A 214 -0.38 -37.10 11.40
N ALA A 215 -1.02 -37.84 12.31
CA ALA A 215 -2.43 -37.57 12.66
C ALA A 215 -2.64 -36.17 13.25
N ALA A 216 -1.67 -35.65 14.01
CA ALA A 216 -1.69 -34.28 14.51
C ALA A 216 -1.52 -33.25 13.37
N GLN A 217 -0.68 -33.54 12.36
CA GLN A 217 -0.55 -32.69 11.18
C GLN A 217 -1.88 -32.60 10.40
N GLU A 218 -2.49 -33.75 10.12
CA GLU A 218 -3.78 -33.86 9.42
C GLU A 218 -4.89 -33.12 10.19
N GLY A 219 -5.02 -33.39 11.49
CA GLY A 219 -6.03 -32.77 12.35
C GLY A 219 -5.84 -31.26 12.50
N MET A 220 -4.60 -30.80 12.61
CA MET A 220 -4.29 -29.37 12.63
C MET A 220 -4.63 -28.71 11.29
N ALA A 221 -4.22 -29.31 10.17
CA ALA A 221 -4.51 -28.79 8.83
C ALA A 221 -6.02 -28.72 8.55
N GLU A 222 -6.79 -29.72 8.99
CA GLU A 222 -8.25 -29.73 8.86
C GLU A 222 -8.89 -28.56 9.60
N ARG A 223 -8.50 -28.31 10.86
CA ARG A 223 -9.02 -27.17 11.64
C ARG A 223 -8.67 -25.83 11.00
N CYS A 224 -7.44 -25.67 10.55
CA CYS A 224 -6.98 -24.49 9.82
C CYS A 224 -7.83 -24.25 8.56
N MET A 225 -8.07 -25.30 7.76
CA MET A 225 -8.88 -25.22 6.54
C MET A 225 -10.34 -24.88 6.83
N LEU A 226 -10.91 -25.44 7.90
CA LEU A 226 -12.28 -25.18 8.30
C LEU A 226 -12.48 -23.70 8.69
N ALA A 227 -11.53 -23.12 9.43
CA ALA A 227 -11.55 -21.70 9.78
C ALA A 227 -11.30 -20.79 8.57
N LEU A 228 -10.40 -21.19 7.67
CA LEU A 228 -10.03 -20.40 6.50
C LEU A 228 -11.12 -20.36 5.42
N ARG A 229 -12.04 -21.33 5.41
CA ARG A 229 -13.06 -21.51 4.34
C ARG A 229 -13.83 -20.25 3.96
N ALA A 230 -14.19 -19.41 4.93
CA ALA A 230 -14.96 -18.18 4.69
C ALA A 230 -14.15 -17.06 3.98
N TYR A 231 -12.83 -17.22 3.88
CA TYR A 231 -11.90 -16.24 3.34
C TYR A 231 -11.19 -16.72 2.07
N LEU A 232 -11.44 -17.98 1.69
CA LEU A 232 -10.92 -18.56 0.46
C LEU A 232 -11.71 -18.02 -0.75
N PRO A 233 -11.04 -17.86 -1.89
CA PRO A 233 -11.73 -17.57 -3.14
C PRO A 233 -12.72 -18.67 -3.53
N GLU A 234 -13.86 -18.28 -4.12
CA GLU A 234 -14.85 -19.18 -4.73
C GLU A 234 -14.37 -19.82 -6.03
#